data_AF-X0TLY0-F1
#
_entry.id   AF-X0TLY0-F1
#
_cell.length_a   1.000
_cell.length_b   1.000
_cell.length_c   1.000
_cell.angle_alpha   90.00
_cell.angle_beta   90.00
_cell.angle_gamma   90.00
#
_symmetry.space_group_name_H-M   'P 1'
#
loop_
_entity.id
_entity.type
_entity.pdbx_description
1 polymer ?
#
loop_
_entity_poly.entity_id
_entity_poly.type
_entity_poly.pdbx_seq_one_letter_code
_entity_poly.pdbx_strand_id
1 'polypeptide(L)'
;MGRKKRRKKTYYWNNIWRKPSSLTHKELLEQLDPLLVQFKRVDEIVVKVAQGEGHVADLVDLERILKEPIQMPCSQGKPIILAQPTTVWSELSSLSRDLHLEIHSIKGQYPCYLLCRVSTGWDTPDTVLEQLYVSSQNDFFPDKRFTILLRNGRSRTFLYLSPFREKLKEHLAKAWTEIPDEDECDEILETIAKLVLAAAWYEDQRLPFFVADIFELKHFRSALELVAFVLGSDLYQVASEIQDGNKIVIDFFNHIYENLPLARLLEWLNCHGAGNSSDLESAARKDFAELNRAFSTFLSSTDMLCDLEE
;
A
#
# COMPACT_ATOMS: atom_id res chain seq x y z
N MET A 1 -11.22 -44.78 -19.45
CA MET A 1 -11.84 -43.81 -18.51
C MET A 1 -11.21 -43.98 -17.14
N GLY A 2 -10.39 -43.01 -16.71
CA GLY A 2 -9.80 -43.01 -15.38
C GLY A 2 -9.54 -41.58 -14.95
N ARG A 3 -10.57 -40.90 -14.44
CA ARG A 3 -10.43 -39.56 -13.86
C ARG A 3 -9.55 -39.67 -12.61
N LYS A 4 -8.25 -39.37 -12.75
CA LYS A 4 -7.35 -39.17 -11.61
C LYS A 4 -7.92 -38.05 -10.75
N LYS A 5 -8.48 -38.39 -9.59
CA LYS A 5 -8.78 -37.45 -8.51
C LYS A 5 -7.46 -36.73 -8.15
N ARG A 6 -7.31 -35.48 -8.59
CA ARG A 6 -6.27 -34.58 -8.08
C ARG A 6 -6.51 -34.47 -6.57
N ARG A 7 -5.57 -34.99 -5.78
CA ARG A 7 -5.55 -34.82 -4.34
C ARG A 7 -5.53 -33.32 -4.05
N LYS A 8 -6.53 -32.85 -3.29
CA LYS A 8 -6.52 -31.53 -2.66
C LYS A 8 -5.22 -31.45 -1.85
N LYS A 9 -4.26 -30.62 -2.28
CA LYS A 9 -3.23 -30.14 -1.37
C LYS A 9 -3.95 -29.12 -0.49
N THR A 10 -4.38 -29.56 0.67
CA THR A 10 -4.79 -28.69 1.76
C THR A 10 -3.57 -27.83 2.07
N TYR A 11 -3.62 -26.54 1.76
CA TYR A 11 -2.63 -25.59 2.24
C TYR A 11 -2.75 -25.61 3.77
N TYR A 12 -1.78 -26.23 4.44
CA TYR A 12 -1.73 -26.27 5.91
C TYR A 12 -1.26 -24.90 6.38
N TRP A 13 -2.16 -23.93 6.36
CA TRP A 13 -1.99 -22.69 7.10
C TRP A 13 -2.03 -23.03 8.59
N ASN A 14 -0.94 -22.77 9.30
CA ASN A 14 -0.92 -22.81 10.75
C ASN A 14 -1.90 -21.75 11.28
N ASN A 15 -3.10 -22.21 11.66
CA ASN A 15 -4.22 -21.46 12.28
C ASN A 15 -3.89 -20.86 13.66
N ILE A 16 -2.69 -20.35 13.90
CA ILE A 16 -2.26 -19.91 15.23
C ILE A 16 -2.61 -18.43 15.52
N TRP A 17 -3.06 -17.65 14.52
CA TRP A 17 -3.42 -16.24 14.71
C TRP A 17 -4.74 -15.79 14.07
N ARG A 18 -5.77 -16.66 13.99
CA ARG A 18 -7.12 -16.16 13.70
C ARG A 18 -7.55 -15.21 14.83
N LYS A 19 -7.43 -13.89 14.60
CA LYS A 19 -7.98 -12.86 15.49
C LYS A 19 -9.46 -13.19 15.73
N PRO A 20 -9.95 -13.28 16.98
CA PRO A 20 -11.35 -13.63 17.24
C PRO A 20 -12.30 -12.53 16.74
N SER A 21 -13.26 -12.93 15.91
CA SER A 21 -14.46 -12.18 15.49
C SER A 21 -14.21 -10.74 15.02
N SER A 22 -13.51 -10.56 13.91
CA SER A 22 -13.57 -9.35 13.09
C SER A 22 -14.95 -9.24 12.44
N LEU A 23 -15.51 -8.03 12.39
CA LEU A 23 -16.63 -7.73 11.50
C LEU A 23 -16.26 -8.19 10.09
N THR A 24 -17.21 -8.80 9.37
CA THR A 24 -17.02 -9.03 7.94
C THR A 24 -16.76 -7.68 7.26
N HIS A 25 -16.01 -7.69 6.15
CA HIS A 25 -15.74 -6.46 5.40
C HIS A 25 -17.04 -5.68 5.05
N LYS A 26 -18.12 -6.41 4.73
CA LYS A 26 -19.44 -5.81 4.50
C LYS A 26 -20.02 -5.14 5.75
N GLU A 27 -20.01 -5.82 6.89
CA GLU A 27 -20.50 -5.25 8.16
C GLU A 27 -19.65 -4.05 8.61
N LEU A 28 -18.35 -4.08 8.34
CA LEU A 28 -17.44 -2.96 8.58
C LEU A 28 -17.86 -1.74 7.74
N LEU A 29 -18.10 -1.92 6.44
CA LEU A 29 -18.56 -0.83 5.56
C LEU A 29 -19.93 -0.30 5.97
N GLU A 30 -20.87 -1.17 6.34
CA GLU A 30 -22.19 -0.76 6.84
C GLU A 30 -22.08 0.10 8.12
N GLN A 31 -21.12 -0.21 8.99
CA GLN A 31 -20.86 0.60 10.19
C GLN A 31 -20.15 1.92 9.88
N LEU A 32 -19.33 1.97 8.83
CA LEU A 32 -18.62 3.17 8.39
C LEU A 32 -19.47 4.10 7.52
N ASP A 33 -20.57 3.62 6.94
CA ASP A 33 -21.37 4.35 5.95
C ASP A 33 -21.76 5.79 6.39
N PRO A 34 -22.23 6.04 7.63
CA PRO A 34 -22.56 7.41 8.05
C PRO A 34 -21.36 8.37 7.99
N LEU A 35 -20.17 7.89 8.33
CA LEU A 35 -18.94 8.67 8.26
C LEU A 35 -18.50 8.90 6.81
N LEU A 36 -18.59 7.86 5.97
CA LEU A 36 -18.26 7.92 4.55
C LEU A 36 -19.16 8.91 3.80
N VAL A 37 -20.46 8.92 4.11
CA VAL A 37 -21.41 9.90 3.58
C VAL A 37 -21.01 11.32 3.98
N GLN A 38 -20.58 11.52 5.23
CA GLN A 38 -20.16 12.85 5.68
C GLN A 38 -18.87 13.31 4.98
N PHE A 39 -17.89 12.43 4.77
CA PHE A 39 -16.70 12.78 4.00
C PHE A 39 -17.04 13.18 2.56
N LYS A 40 -17.92 12.45 1.88
CA LYS A 40 -18.38 12.79 0.53
C LYS A 40 -19.02 14.17 0.47
N ARG A 41 -19.87 14.51 1.44
CA ARG A 41 -20.51 15.83 1.53
C ARG A 41 -19.49 16.96 1.71
N VAL A 42 -18.43 16.73 2.47
CA VAL A 42 -17.32 17.70 2.59
C VAL A 42 -16.59 17.84 1.26
N ASP A 43 -16.21 16.72 0.65
CA ASP A 43 -15.50 16.68 -0.63
C ASP A 43 -16.27 17.38 -1.75
N GLU A 44 -17.58 17.17 -1.87
CA GLU A 44 -18.44 17.82 -2.87
C GLU A 44 -18.32 19.35 -2.82
N ILE A 45 -18.35 19.92 -1.61
CA ILE A 45 -18.18 21.37 -1.42
C ILE A 45 -16.76 21.81 -1.74
N VAL A 46 -15.76 21.08 -1.23
CA VAL A 46 -14.34 21.42 -1.44
C VAL A 46 -13.99 21.40 -2.93
N VAL A 47 -14.47 20.40 -3.68
CA VAL A 47 -14.29 20.29 -5.13
C VAL A 47 -14.95 21.46 -5.84
N LYS A 48 -16.20 21.79 -5.51
CA LYS A 48 -16.93 22.91 -6.09
C LYS A 48 -16.19 24.24 -5.88
N VAL A 49 -15.69 24.48 -4.66
CA VAL A 49 -14.92 25.68 -4.33
C VAL A 49 -13.59 25.72 -5.09
N ALA A 50 -12.87 24.60 -5.14
CA ALA A 50 -11.60 24.50 -5.84
C ALA A 50 -11.73 24.70 -7.37
N GLN A 51 -12.89 24.36 -7.94
CA GLN A 51 -13.23 24.62 -9.35
C GLN A 51 -13.61 26.09 -9.62
N GLY A 52 -13.67 26.94 -8.60
CA GLY A 52 -14.09 28.33 -8.73
C GLY A 52 -15.61 28.53 -8.81
N GLU A 53 -16.39 27.47 -8.60
CA GLU A 53 -17.85 27.49 -8.61
C GLU A 53 -18.44 27.74 -7.21
N GLY A 54 -17.59 27.84 -6.19
CA GLY A 54 -17.98 28.05 -4.80
C GLY A 54 -18.47 29.46 -4.48
N HIS A 55 -19.42 29.55 -3.56
CA HIS A 55 -19.96 30.77 -3.00
C HIS A 55 -19.77 30.82 -1.48
N VAL A 56 -19.97 32.00 -0.88
CA VAL A 56 -19.89 32.16 0.59
C VAL A 56 -20.87 31.24 1.32
N ALA A 57 -22.04 30.97 0.72
CA ALA A 57 -23.01 30.01 1.26
C ALA A 57 -22.44 28.59 1.36
N ASP A 58 -21.59 28.17 0.42
CA ASP A 58 -20.96 26.85 0.45
C ASP A 58 -19.98 26.72 1.63
N LEU A 59 -19.33 27.82 2.05
CA LEU A 59 -18.49 27.82 3.26
C LEU A 59 -19.31 27.67 4.55
N VAL A 60 -20.50 28.28 4.60
CA VAL A 60 -21.44 28.12 5.71
C VAL A 60 -21.95 26.67 5.77
N ASP A 61 -22.24 26.08 4.61
CA ASP A 61 -22.61 24.67 4.52
C ASP A 61 -21.47 23.74 4.93
N LEU A 62 -20.23 24.03 4.53
CA LEU A 62 -19.07 23.27 4.96
C LEU A 62 -18.90 23.30 6.48
N GLU A 63 -18.98 24.49 7.09
CA GLU A 63 -18.91 24.63 8.55
C GLU A 63 -20.01 23.84 9.24
N ARG A 64 -21.24 23.91 8.71
CA ARG A 64 -22.38 23.14 9.21
C ARG A 64 -22.15 21.64 9.12
N ILE A 65 -21.68 21.13 7.99
CA ILE A 65 -21.37 19.70 7.76
C ILE A 65 -20.27 19.23 8.72
N LEU A 66 -19.20 20.00 8.90
CA LEU A 66 -18.11 19.63 9.81
C LEU A 66 -18.54 19.56 11.28
N LYS A 67 -19.58 20.31 11.67
CA LYS A 67 -20.13 20.36 13.03
C LYS A 67 -21.35 19.45 13.24
N GLU A 68 -21.87 18.84 12.18
CA GLU A 68 -23.04 17.98 12.23
C GLU A 68 -22.71 16.68 13.01
N PRO A 69 -23.51 16.31 14.02
CA PRO A 69 -23.29 15.07 14.77
C PRO A 69 -23.57 13.85 13.88
N ILE A 70 -22.60 12.93 13.78
CA ILE A 70 -22.72 11.68 13.04
C ILE A 70 -22.96 10.54 14.04
N GLN A 71 -24.03 9.77 13.85
CA GLN A 71 -24.32 8.60 14.65
C GLN A 71 -23.76 7.35 13.97
N MET A 72 -22.67 6.81 14.52
CA MET A 72 -22.12 5.52 14.10
C MET A 72 -22.93 4.38 14.74
N PRO A 73 -23.22 3.27 14.04
CA PRO A 73 -23.98 2.14 14.60
C PRO A 73 -23.26 1.47 15.79
N CYS A 74 -21.92 1.49 15.79
CA CYS A 74 -21.09 0.94 16.87
C CYS A 74 -20.94 1.86 18.09
N SER A 75 -21.30 3.15 17.98
CA SER A 75 -21.13 4.10 19.07
C SER A 75 -22.10 3.78 20.20
N GLN A 76 -21.57 3.65 21.43
CA GLN A 76 -22.36 3.54 22.67
C GLN A 76 -23.04 4.87 23.07
N GLY A 77 -23.56 5.61 22.09
CA GLY A 77 -24.47 6.74 22.29
C GLY A 77 -23.85 8.13 22.21
N LYS A 78 -22.56 8.28 21.87
CA LYS A 78 -21.96 9.59 21.62
C LYS A 78 -21.80 9.82 20.12
N PRO A 79 -22.45 10.85 19.54
CA PRO A 79 -22.22 11.18 18.15
C PRO A 79 -20.80 11.71 17.98
N ILE A 80 -20.18 11.38 16.85
CA ILE A 80 -18.89 11.94 16.45
C ILE A 80 -19.09 13.23 15.66
N ILE A 81 -18.10 14.11 15.68
CA ILE A 81 -18.13 15.38 14.94
C ILE A 81 -16.80 15.51 14.20
N LEU A 82 -16.82 15.78 12.89
CA LEU A 82 -15.59 15.88 12.09
C LEU A 82 -14.67 17.01 12.56
N ALA A 83 -15.24 18.12 13.04
CA ALA A 83 -14.51 19.20 13.68
C ALA A 83 -13.82 18.80 15.00
N GLN A 84 -14.03 17.58 15.51
CA GLN A 84 -13.39 17.03 16.71
C GLN A 84 -12.69 15.70 16.38
N PRO A 85 -11.49 15.73 15.76
CA PRO A 85 -10.81 14.52 15.26
C PRO A 85 -10.59 13.43 16.31
N THR A 86 -10.39 13.80 17.58
CA THR A 86 -10.21 12.86 18.69
C THR A 86 -11.43 11.97 18.92
N THR A 87 -12.64 12.49 18.69
CA THR A 87 -13.88 11.70 18.81
C THR A 87 -13.99 10.67 17.70
N VAL A 88 -13.64 11.07 16.47
CA VAL A 88 -13.64 10.19 15.30
C VAL A 88 -12.62 9.08 15.48
N TRP A 89 -11.39 9.40 15.90
CA TRP A 89 -10.34 8.41 16.14
C TRP A 89 -10.68 7.42 17.24
N SER A 90 -11.30 7.88 18.33
CA SER A 90 -11.76 7.01 19.42
C SER A 90 -12.79 5.99 18.93
N GLU A 91 -13.75 6.42 18.11
CA GLU A 91 -14.76 5.50 17.56
C GLU A 91 -14.22 4.58 16.47
N LEU A 92 -13.32 5.05 15.61
CA LEU A 92 -12.67 4.17 14.64
C LEU A 92 -11.84 3.09 15.35
N SER A 93 -11.13 3.46 16.43
CA SER A 93 -10.35 2.51 17.24
C SER A 93 -11.22 1.51 18.01
N SER A 94 -12.44 1.90 18.38
CA SER A 94 -13.41 1.01 19.04
C SER A 94 -14.01 0.00 18.05
N LEU A 95 -14.19 0.42 16.80
CA LEU A 95 -14.67 -0.41 15.70
C LEU A 95 -13.62 -1.42 15.22
N SER A 96 -12.40 -0.95 14.94
CA SER A 96 -11.27 -1.81 14.59
C SER A 96 -9.94 -1.08 14.80
N ARG A 97 -8.98 -1.79 15.38
CA ARG A 97 -7.61 -1.27 15.59
C ARG A 97 -6.81 -1.08 14.30
N ASP A 98 -7.30 -1.71 13.23
CA ASP A 98 -6.64 -1.71 11.94
C ASP A 98 -7.15 -0.54 11.08
N LEU A 99 -8.12 0.27 11.55
CA LEU A 99 -8.56 1.49 10.86
C LEU A 99 -7.66 2.68 11.19
N HIS A 100 -7.31 3.46 10.16
CA HIS A 100 -6.57 4.70 10.28
C HIS A 100 -7.26 5.83 9.50
N LEU A 101 -7.41 6.99 10.13
CA LEU A 101 -7.90 8.21 9.51
C LEU A 101 -6.79 9.26 9.50
N GLU A 102 -6.30 9.57 8.30
CA GLU A 102 -5.38 10.69 8.06
C GLU A 102 -6.17 11.90 7.56
N ILE A 103 -5.80 13.08 8.06
CA ILE A 103 -6.42 14.34 7.67
C ILE A 103 -5.33 15.33 7.31
N HIS A 104 -5.26 15.72 6.04
CA HIS A 104 -4.36 16.75 5.56
C HIS A 104 -5.14 18.03 5.24
N SER A 105 -4.40 19.10 5.02
CA SER A 105 -4.94 20.38 4.57
C SER A 105 -4.35 20.71 3.20
N ILE A 106 -5.17 20.72 2.16
CA ILE A 106 -4.72 21.04 0.80
C ILE A 106 -4.44 22.55 0.64
N LYS A 107 -3.81 22.93 -0.47
CA LYS A 107 -3.67 24.35 -0.87
C LYS A 107 -5.06 25.01 -0.93
N GLY A 108 -5.38 25.84 0.04
CA GLY A 108 -6.74 26.36 0.27
C GLY A 108 -7.27 26.13 1.69
N GLN A 109 -6.52 25.40 2.52
CA GLN A 109 -6.80 25.11 3.93
C GLN A 109 -8.02 24.22 4.19
N TYR A 110 -8.59 23.60 3.15
CA TYR A 110 -9.70 22.66 3.30
C TYR A 110 -9.20 21.28 3.76
N PRO A 111 -9.96 20.57 4.61
CA PRO A 111 -9.59 19.23 5.03
C PRO A 111 -9.79 18.25 3.88
N CYS A 112 -8.81 17.36 3.70
CA CYS A 112 -8.95 16.16 2.89
C CYS A 112 -8.72 14.93 3.79
N TYR A 113 -9.40 13.83 3.47
CA TYR A 113 -9.48 12.63 4.30
C TYR A 113 -8.94 11.42 3.57
N LEU A 114 -8.18 10.59 4.29
CA LEU A 114 -7.85 9.23 3.90
C LEU A 114 -8.27 8.30 5.03
N LEU A 115 -9.29 7.48 4.77
CA LEU A 115 -9.69 6.38 5.66
C LEU A 115 -9.22 5.06 5.05
N CYS A 116 -8.43 4.31 5.79
CA CYS A 116 -7.82 3.08 5.30
C CYS A 116 -7.73 2.00 6.38
N ARG A 117 -7.58 0.75 5.96
CA ARG A 117 -7.08 -0.34 6.80
C ARG A 117 -5.56 -0.41 6.68
N VAL A 118 -4.91 -0.37 7.83
CA VAL A 118 -3.48 -0.52 8.01
C VAL A 118 -3.19 -1.84 8.70
N SER A 119 -2.09 -2.47 8.30
CA SER A 119 -1.49 -3.54 9.09
C SER A 119 -0.15 -3.09 9.63
N THR A 120 0.05 -3.32 10.93
CA THR A 120 1.26 -2.96 11.65
C THR A 120 1.61 -4.07 12.61
N GLY A 121 2.80 -4.62 12.49
CA GLY A 121 3.35 -5.63 13.38
C GLY A 121 4.75 -5.25 13.86
N TRP A 122 5.29 -6.04 14.78
CA TRP A 122 6.67 -5.89 15.23
C TRP A 122 7.67 -6.44 14.21
N ASP A 123 7.24 -7.41 13.41
CA ASP A 123 8.02 -8.15 12.42
C ASP A 123 7.50 -7.99 10.98
N THR A 124 6.52 -7.11 10.78
CA THR A 124 5.96 -6.78 9.47
C THR A 124 6.17 -5.30 9.17
N PRO A 125 6.41 -4.93 7.89
CA PRO A 125 6.39 -3.53 7.49
C PRO A 125 5.01 -2.93 7.77
N ASP A 126 4.97 -1.63 8.05
CA ASP A 126 3.69 -0.91 8.10
C ASP A 126 3.10 -0.87 6.68
N THR A 127 1.86 -1.32 6.51
CA THR A 127 1.20 -1.41 5.20
C THR A 127 -0.19 -0.79 5.23
N VAL A 128 -0.61 -0.23 4.10
CA VAL A 128 -2.02 0.09 3.82
C VAL A 128 -2.57 -0.99 2.89
N LEU A 129 -3.42 -1.85 3.44
CA LEU A 129 -4.00 -3.00 2.75
C LEU A 129 -5.26 -2.64 1.96
N GLU A 130 -6.04 -1.69 2.47
CA GLU A 130 -7.29 -1.29 1.85
C GLU A 130 -7.55 0.20 2.05
N GLN A 131 -7.99 0.88 0.99
CA GLN A 131 -8.55 2.22 1.04
C GLN A 131 -10.07 2.16 1.10
N LEU A 132 -10.63 2.68 2.17
CA LEU A 132 -12.08 2.77 2.36
C LEU A 132 -12.62 4.11 1.84
N TYR A 133 -11.81 5.16 1.96
CA TYR A 133 -12.11 6.48 1.42
C TYR A 133 -10.82 7.25 1.13
N VAL A 134 -10.82 7.99 0.04
CA VAL A 134 -9.79 8.98 -0.26
C VAL A 134 -10.48 10.22 -0.84
N SER A 135 -10.20 11.39 -0.28
CA SER A 135 -10.67 12.63 -0.87
C SER A 135 -10.11 12.82 -2.28
N SER A 136 -10.94 13.32 -3.19
CA SER A 136 -10.57 13.47 -4.60
C SER A 136 -9.37 14.40 -4.81
N GLN A 137 -9.27 15.47 -4.02
CA GLN A 137 -8.10 16.34 -3.93
C GLN A 137 -7.29 15.97 -2.70
N ASN A 138 -6.10 15.42 -2.92
CA ASN A 138 -5.24 14.97 -1.83
C ASN A 138 -3.75 14.94 -2.23
N ASP A 139 -2.90 14.80 -1.21
CA ASP A 139 -1.44 14.65 -1.32
C ASP A 139 -0.91 13.48 -0.47
N PHE A 140 -1.78 12.53 -0.08
CA PHE A 140 -1.41 11.41 0.80
C PHE A 140 -0.44 10.42 0.16
N PHE A 141 -0.34 10.42 -1.17
CA PHE A 141 0.43 9.47 -1.97
C PHE A 141 1.59 10.19 -2.64
N PRO A 142 2.72 10.34 -1.95
CA PRO A 142 3.92 10.90 -2.56
C PRO A 142 4.47 10.07 -3.73
N ASP A 143 4.15 8.78 -3.78
CA ASP A 143 4.53 7.80 -4.78
C ASP A 143 3.45 6.71 -4.81
N LYS A 144 3.29 6.01 -5.93
CA LYS A 144 2.33 4.89 -6.07
C LYS A 144 2.60 3.71 -5.11
N ARG A 145 3.75 3.69 -4.43
CA ARG A 145 4.20 2.64 -3.51
C ARG A 145 4.06 3.01 -2.04
N PHE A 146 3.95 4.29 -1.72
CA PHE A 146 4.05 4.77 -0.34
C PHE A 146 2.90 5.69 0.02
N THR A 147 2.54 5.68 1.29
CA THR A 147 1.74 6.72 1.91
C THR A 147 2.36 7.10 3.24
N ILE A 148 2.28 8.38 3.58
CA ILE A 148 2.84 8.90 4.83
C ILE A 148 1.66 9.19 5.75
N LEU A 149 1.64 8.54 6.91
CA LEU A 149 0.56 8.64 7.89
C LEU A 149 1.11 9.10 9.25
N LEU A 150 0.35 9.92 9.96
CA LEU A 150 0.67 10.36 11.32
C LEU A 150 0.12 9.35 12.32
N ARG A 151 0.99 8.51 12.89
CA ARG A 151 0.59 7.51 13.90
C ARG A 151 1.34 7.73 15.20
N ASN A 152 0.60 7.79 16.31
CA ASN A 152 1.16 8.05 17.65
C ASN A 152 2.00 9.34 17.72
N GLY A 153 1.57 10.38 16.99
CA GLY A 153 2.28 11.67 16.91
C GLY A 153 3.59 11.64 16.12
N ARG A 154 3.85 10.57 15.34
CA ARG A 154 5.03 10.45 14.47
C ARG A 154 4.61 10.15 13.04
N SER A 155 5.24 10.83 12.10
CA SER A 155 5.13 10.51 10.69
C SER A 155 5.79 9.16 10.43
N ARG A 156 5.08 8.24 9.79
CA ARG A 156 5.59 6.94 9.36
C ARG A 156 5.24 6.69 7.91
N THR A 157 6.15 6.06 7.18
CA THR A 157 5.96 5.67 5.78
C THR A 157 5.39 4.26 5.75
N PHE A 158 4.22 4.09 5.12
CA PHE A 158 3.53 2.82 4.93
C PHE A 158 3.69 2.37 3.48
N LEU A 159 3.86 1.07 3.27
CA LEU A 159 3.77 0.48 1.93
C LEU A 159 2.31 0.46 1.49
N TYR A 160 2.03 1.00 0.32
CA TYR A 160 0.68 1.16 -0.21
C TYR A 160 0.32 -0.03 -1.10
N LEU A 161 -0.41 -0.99 -0.54
CA LEU A 161 -0.72 -2.29 -1.18
C LEU A 161 -2.16 -2.38 -1.67
N SER A 162 -3.04 -1.48 -1.22
CA SER A 162 -4.44 -1.43 -1.63
C SER A 162 -4.70 -1.54 -3.14
N PRO A 163 -3.89 -0.95 -4.05
CA PRO A 163 -4.12 -1.09 -5.49
C PRO A 163 -3.99 -2.53 -6.02
N PHE A 164 -3.32 -3.41 -5.27
CA PHE A 164 -3.10 -4.80 -5.69
C PHE A 164 -4.16 -5.77 -5.17
N ARG A 165 -5.00 -5.35 -4.21
CA ARG A 165 -5.96 -6.23 -3.54
C ARG A 165 -6.98 -6.82 -4.51
N GLU A 166 -7.66 -5.99 -5.30
CA GLU A 166 -8.63 -6.49 -6.30
C GLU A 166 -7.96 -7.34 -7.38
N LYS A 167 -6.79 -6.93 -7.87
CA LYS A 167 -6.03 -7.72 -8.86
C LYS A 167 -5.62 -9.10 -8.32
N LEU A 168 -5.21 -9.15 -7.05
CA LEU A 168 -4.87 -10.40 -6.38
C LEU A 168 -6.10 -11.30 -6.23
N LYS A 169 -7.21 -10.75 -5.75
CA LYS A 169 -8.47 -11.47 -5.62
C LYS A 169 -8.95 -12.04 -6.95
N GLU A 170 -8.90 -11.25 -8.02
CA GLU A 170 -9.23 -11.70 -9.38
C GLU A 170 -8.28 -12.81 -9.88
N HIS A 171 -6.99 -12.69 -9.59
CA HIS A 171 -5.99 -13.68 -9.97
C HIS A 171 -6.23 -15.01 -9.25
N LEU A 172 -6.43 -14.96 -7.93
CA LEU A 172 -6.72 -16.11 -7.09
C LEU A 172 -8.04 -16.78 -7.48
N ALA A 173 -9.10 -16.02 -7.76
CA ALA A 173 -10.38 -16.56 -8.21
C ALA A 173 -10.30 -17.35 -9.54
N LYS A 174 -9.29 -17.05 -10.39
CA LYS A 174 -9.01 -17.82 -11.62
C LYS A 174 -8.17 -19.06 -11.36
N ALA A 175 -7.22 -18.96 -10.43
CA ALA A 175 -6.28 -20.03 -10.13
C ALA A 175 -6.88 -21.10 -9.19
N TRP A 176 -7.78 -20.70 -8.29
CA TRP A 176 -8.30 -21.52 -7.21
C TRP A 176 -9.74 -21.97 -7.46
N THR A 177 -10.18 -23.00 -6.74
CA THR A 177 -11.55 -23.54 -6.89
C THR A 177 -12.58 -22.76 -6.07
N GLU A 178 -12.12 -22.08 -5.03
CA GLU A 178 -12.93 -21.27 -4.12
C GLU A 178 -12.45 -19.82 -4.24
N ILE A 179 -13.39 -18.87 -4.15
CA ILE A 179 -13.07 -17.45 -4.17
C ILE A 179 -12.41 -17.15 -2.82
N PRO A 180 -11.17 -16.62 -2.79
CA PRO A 180 -10.52 -16.27 -1.53
C PRO A 180 -11.35 -15.21 -0.81
N ASP A 181 -11.38 -15.28 0.52
CA ASP A 181 -11.93 -14.20 1.31
C ASP A 181 -10.96 -13.00 1.37
N GLU A 182 -11.45 -11.87 1.88
CA GLU A 182 -10.66 -10.64 1.97
C GLU A 182 -9.48 -10.78 2.92
N ASP A 183 -9.63 -11.55 4.00
CA ASP A 183 -8.59 -11.72 5.01
C ASP A 183 -7.43 -12.57 4.44
N GLU A 184 -7.73 -13.59 3.64
CA GLU A 184 -6.71 -14.38 2.93
C GLU A 184 -5.96 -13.54 1.88
N CYS A 185 -6.64 -12.63 1.18
CA CYS A 185 -5.98 -11.68 0.28
C CYS A 185 -5.04 -10.75 1.04
N ASP A 186 -5.48 -10.21 2.18
CA ASP A 186 -4.69 -9.34 3.04
C ASP A 186 -3.45 -10.07 3.59
N GLU A 187 -3.59 -11.31 4.07
CA GLU A 187 -2.48 -12.15 4.56
C GLU A 187 -1.42 -12.41 3.47
N ILE A 188 -1.84 -12.65 2.23
CA ILE A 188 -0.93 -12.82 1.09
C ILE A 188 -0.18 -11.51 0.80
N LEU A 189 -0.88 -10.37 0.78
CA LEU A 189 -0.25 -9.06 0.56
C LEU A 189 0.76 -8.72 1.67
N GLU A 190 0.43 -8.99 2.93
CA GLU A 190 1.35 -8.81 4.05
C GLU A 190 2.59 -9.70 3.92
N THR A 191 2.40 -10.96 3.49
CA THR A 191 3.50 -11.90 3.26
C THR A 191 4.43 -11.39 2.15
N ILE A 192 3.87 -10.93 1.03
CA ILE A 192 4.64 -10.33 -0.07
C ILE A 192 5.38 -9.07 0.39
N ALA A 193 4.72 -8.25 1.20
CA ALA A 193 5.31 -7.04 1.76
C ALA A 193 6.52 -7.36 2.64
N LYS A 194 6.35 -8.30 3.57
CA LYS A 194 7.39 -8.75 4.49
C LYS A 194 8.56 -9.40 3.77
N LEU A 195 8.30 -10.32 2.83
CA LEU A 195 9.35 -11.10 2.18
C LEU A 195 10.10 -10.31 1.11
N VAL A 196 9.42 -9.40 0.39
CA VAL A 196 9.99 -8.78 -0.82
C VAL A 196 9.89 -7.26 -0.80
N LEU A 197 8.69 -6.70 -0.69
CA LEU A 197 8.52 -5.25 -0.94
C LEU A 197 9.20 -4.37 0.10
N ALA A 198 9.26 -4.77 1.38
CA ALA A 198 9.96 -4.02 2.41
C ALA A 198 11.47 -3.84 2.13
N ALA A 199 12.09 -4.83 1.49
CA ALA A 199 13.49 -4.75 1.06
C ALA A 199 13.63 -4.03 -0.29
N ALA A 200 12.68 -4.25 -1.21
CA ALA A 200 12.73 -3.68 -2.56
C ALA A 200 12.35 -2.20 -2.62
N TRP A 201 11.50 -1.74 -1.70
CA TRP A 201 10.93 -0.39 -1.67
C TRP A 201 11.45 0.40 -0.47
N TYR A 202 12.27 1.42 -0.75
CA TYR A 202 12.71 2.40 0.26
C TYR A 202 12.45 3.83 -0.21
N GLU A 203 12.31 4.73 0.75
CA GLU A 203 11.89 6.11 0.51
C GLU A 203 12.86 6.88 -0.41
N ASP A 204 14.17 6.61 -0.30
CA ASP A 204 15.19 7.27 -1.13
C ASP A 204 15.05 6.95 -2.64
N GLN A 205 14.29 5.91 -3.02
CA GLN A 205 14.01 5.60 -4.43
C GLN A 205 12.99 6.54 -5.08
N ARG A 206 12.28 7.35 -4.29
CA ARG A 206 11.19 8.23 -4.80
C ARG A 206 11.69 9.17 -5.89
N LEU A 207 12.81 9.87 -5.65
CA LEU A 207 13.37 10.80 -6.62
C LEU A 207 13.88 10.08 -7.88
N PRO A 208 14.69 9.01 -7.79
CA PRO A 208 15.07 8.22 -8.97
C PRO A 208 13.88 7.73 -9.80
N PHE A 209 12.78 7.33 -9.17
CA PHE A 209 11.60 6.85 -9.90
C PHE A 209 10.79 7.98 -10.54
N PHE A 210 10.65 9.10 -9.85
CA PHE A 210 10.03 10.28 -10.42
C PHE A 210 10.77 10.75 -11.68
N VAL A 211 12.11 10.80 -11.63
CA VAL A 211 12.94 11.12 -12.79
C VAL A 211 12.79 10.05 -13.87
N ALA A 212 12.83 8.76 -13.52
CA ALA A 212 12.64 7.67 -14.47
C ALA A 212 11.28 7.71 -15.19
N ASP A 213 10.21 8.10 -14.50
CA ASP A 213 8.87 8.27 -15.10
C ASP A 213 8.84 9.44 -16.09
N ILE A 214 9.49 10.58 -15.78
CA ILE A 214 9.59 11.74 -16.67
C ILE A 214 10.35 11.40 -17.96
N PHE A 215 11.45 10.65 -17.85
CA PHE A 215 12.31 10.28 -18.98
C PHE A 215 11.96 8.92 -19.61
N GLU A 216 10.85 8.31 -19.20
CA GLU A 216 10.40 6.99 -19.66
C GLU A 216 11.47 5.89 -19.58
N LEU A 217 12.27 5.86 -18.50
CA LEU A 217 13.30 4.83 -18.28
C LEU A 217 12.66 3.51 -17.82
N LYS A 218 11.94 2.84 -18.74
CA LYS A 218 11.05 1.69 -18.49
C LYS A 218 11.66 0.55 -17.66
N HIS A 219 12.98 0.36 -17.74
CA HIS A 219 13.68 -0.73 -17.05
C HIS A 219 14.41 -0.29 -15.77
N PHE A 220 14.58 1.03 -15.57
CA PHE A 220 15.37 1.55 -14.46
C PHE A 220 14.72 1.21 -13.11
N ARG A 221 13.39 1.36 -13.02
CA ARG A 221 12.64 1.00 -11.82
C ARG A 221 12.82 -0.46 -11.44
N SER A 222 12.58 -1.39 -12.37
CA SER A 222 12.71 -2.83 -12.08
C SER A 222 14.14 -3.22 -11.72
N ALA A 223 15.15 -2.60 -12.34
CA ALA A 223 16.55 -2.82 -12.01
C ALA A 223 16.88 -2.35 -10.58
N LEU A 224 16.42 -1.15 -10.20
CA LEU A 224 16.66 -0.63 -8.85
C LEU A 224 15.94 -1.45 -7.79
N GLU A 225 14.70 -1.87 -8.03
CA GLU A 225 13.94 -2.74 -7.12
C GLU A 225 14.62 -4.11 -6.97
N LEU A 226 15.13 -4.70 -8.06
CA LEU A 226 15.85 -5.97 -8.03
C LEU A 226 17.12 -5.88 -7.19
N VAL A 227 17.94 -4.84 -7.44
CA VAL A 227 19.17 -4.60 -6.71
C VAL A 227 18.88 -4.30 -5.23
N ALA A 228 17.88 -3.48 -4.96
CA ALA A 228 17.41 -3.17 -3.61
C ALA A 228 17.01 -4.44 -2.85
N PHE A 229 16.20 -5.29 -3.48
CA PHE A 229 15.76 -6.54 -2.90
C PHE A 229 16.94 -7.45 -2.55
N VAL A 230 17.89 -7.64 -3.48
CA VAL A 230 19.08 -8.48 -3.23
C VAL A 230 19.90 -7.96 -2.06
N LEU A 231 20.09 -6.64 -1.96
CA LEU A 231 20.92 -6.03 -0.92
C LEU A 231 20.22 -5.87 0.43
N GLY A 232 18.89 -5.79 0.42
CA GLY A 232 18.07 -5.47 1.60
C GLY A 232 17.33 -6.66 2.22
N SER A 233 17.37 -7.84 1.61
CA SER A 233 16.65 -9.03 2.09
C SER A 233 17.56 -10.11 2.66
N ASP A 234 17.02 -10.93 3.56
CA ASP A 234 17.61 -12.23 3.89
C ASP A 234 17.19 -13.25 2.83
N LEU A 235 18.06 -13.43 1.82
CA LEU A 235 17.79 -14.35 0.71
C LEU A 235 17.60 -15.81 1.14
N TYR A 236 18.20 -16.24 2.27
CA TYR A 236 17.99 -17.58 2.80
C TYR A 236 16.58 -17.73 3.35
N GLN A 237 16.12 -16.75 4.13
CA GLN A 237 14.75 -16.73 4.63
C GLN A 237 13.75 -16.70 3.46
N VAL A 238 13.95 -15.82 2.48
CA VAL A 238 13.05 -15.72 1.33
C VAL A 238 13.01 -17.01 0.53
N ALA A 239 14.17 -17.63 0.27
CA ALA A 239 14.23 -18.90 -0.45
C ALA A 239 13.48 -20.01 0.30
N SER A 240 13.68 -20.13 1.63
CA SER A 240 12.99 -21.13 2.46
C SER A 240 11.48 -20.94 2.40
N GLU A 241 11.00 -19.72 2.62
CA GLU A 241 9.57 -19.39 2.64
C GLU A 241 8.88 -19.68 1.30
N ILE A 242 9.55 -19.40 0.18
CA ILE A 242 8.97 -19.68 -1.15
C ILE A 242 9.00 -21.18 -1.46
N GLN A 243 10.07 -21.89 -1.07
CA GLN A 243 10.20 -23.35 -1.26
C GLN A 243 9.15 -24.13 -0.45
N ASP A 244 8.77 -23.62 0.72
CA ASP A 244 7.76 -24.21 1.61
C ASP A 244 6.32 -24.07 1.10
N GLY A 245 6.11 -23.48 -0.08
CA GLY A 245 4.83 -23.52 -0.79
C GLY A 245 4.24 -22.15 -1.12
N ASN A 246 4.91 -21.05 -0.77
CA ASN A 246 4.48 -19.69 -1.05
C ASN A 246 4.73 -19.25 -2.50
N LYS A 247 4.34 -20.09 -3.47
CA LYS A 247 4.49 -19.80 -4.91
C LYS A 247 3.66 -18.59 -5.36
N ILE A 248 2.61 -18.25 -4.62
CA ILE A 248 1.80 -17.05 -4.87
C ILE A 248 2.64 -15.77 -4.84
N VAL A 249 3.74 -15.74 -4.08
CA VAL A 249 4.67 -14.61 -4.07
C VAL A 249 5.29 -14.41 -5.46
N ILE A 250 5.72 -15.49 -6.11
CA ILE A 250 6.25 -15.44 -7.48
C ILE A 250 5.16 -14.99 -8.46
N ASP A 251 3.97 -15.60 -8.37
CA ASP A 251 2.84 -15.30 -9.26
C ASP A 251 2.41 -13.83 -9.16
N PHE A 252 2.48 -13.24 -7.96
CA PHE A 252 2.23 -11.82 -7.75
C PHE A 252 3.16 -10.94 -8.60
N PHE A 253 4.46 -11.20 -8.60
CA PHE A 253 5.41 -10.43 -9.41
C PHE A 253 5.28 -10.71 -10.92
N ASN A 254 4.82 -11.90 -11.31
CA ASN A 254 4.56 -12.25 -12.70
C ASN A 254 3.27 -11.63 -13.27
N HIS A 255 2.21 -11.51 -12.46
CA HIS A 255 0.86 -11.26 -12.98
C HIS A 255 0.11 -10.09 -12.36
N ILE A 256 0.53 -9.60 -11.18
CA ILE A 256 -0.19 -8.54 -10.45
C ILE A 256 0.63 -7.26 -10.43
N TYR A 257 1.90 -7.36 -10.01
CA TYR A 257 2.85 -6.24 -9.98
C TYR A 257 3.65 -6.09 -11.28
N GLU A 258 3.79 -7.16 -12.05
CA GLU A 258 4.44 -7.18 -13.37
C GLU A 258 5.94 -6.78 -13.36
N ASN A 259 6.68 -7.16 -12.31
CA ASN A 259 8.14 -7.03 -12.26
C ASN A 259 8.82 -8.37 -12.59
N LEU A 260 8.93 -8.66 -13.89
CA LEU A 260 9.49 -9.92 -14.40
C LEU A 260 10.93 -10.22 -13.94
N PRO A 261 11.87 -9.24 -13.91
CA PRO A 261 13.21 -9.48 -13.37
C PRO A 261 13.19 -10.03 -11.94
N LEU A 262 12.35 -9.43 -11.08
CA LEU A 262 12.21 -9.87 -9.69
C LEU A 262 11.53 -11.24 -9.61
N ALA A 263 10.48 -11.49 -10.39
CA ALA A 263 9.84 -12.80 -10.47
C ALA A 263 10.84 -13.91 -10.87
N ARG A 264 11.69 -13.67 -11.87
CA ARG A 264 12.73 -14.62 -12.31
C ARG A 264 13.75 -14.90 -11.21
N LEU A 265 14.14 -13.89 -10.44
CA LEU A 265 15.03 -14.10 -9.31
C LEU A 265 14.36 -14.97 -8.23
N LEU A 266 13.10 -14.69 -7.90
CA LEU A 266 12.35 -15.48 -6.93
C LEU A 266 12.14 -16.93 -7.39
N GLU A 267 11.89 -17.14 -8.69
CA GLU A 267 11.87 -18.48 -9.29
C GLU A 267 13.22 -19.19 -9.18
N TRP A 268 14.31 -18.47 -9.43
CA TRP A 268 15.66 -19.01 -9.29
C TRP A 268 15.95 -19.42 -7.85
N LEU A 269 15.62 -18.56 -6.86
CA LEU A 269 15.75 -18.86 -5.43
C LEU A 269 14.89 -20.06 -5.03
N ASN A 270 13.66 -20.15 -5.54
CA ASN A 270 12.79 -21.31 -5.29
C ASN A 270 13.41 -22.62 -5.82
N CYS A 271 14.07 -22.60 -6.98
CA CYS A 271 14.67 -23.80 -7.56
C CYS A 271 16.03 -24.18 -6.96
N HIS A 272 16.85 -23.20 -6.58
CA HIS A 272 18.27 -23.42 -6.25
C HIS A 272 18.62 -23.10 -4.79
N GLY A 273 17.67 -22.53 -4.02
CA GLY A 273 17.94 -21.96 -2.71
C GLY A 273 18.82 -20.71 -2.78
N ALA A 274 19.34 -20.28 -1.64
CA ALA A 274 20.22 -19.11 -1.51
C ALA A 274 21.72 -19.47 -1.42
N GLY A 275 22.13 -20.65 -1.90
CA GLY A 275 23.51 -21.13 -1.76
C GLY A 275 24.59 -20.24 -2.38
N ASN A 276 24.24 -19.45 -3.41
CA ASN A 276 25.12 -18.50 -4.07
C ASN A 276 24.74 -17.03 -3.78
N SER A 277 24.09 -16.75 -2.66
CA SER A 277 23.64 -15.40 -2.29
C SER A 277 24.79 -14.39 -2.23
N SER A 278 25.97 -14.81 -1.77
CA SER A 278 27.16 -13.94 -1.68
C SER A 278 27.59 -13.37 -3.03
N ASP A 279 27.53 -14.18 -4.09
CA ASP A 279 27.92 -13.76 -5.44
C ASP A 279 26.89 -12.80 -6.01
N LEU A 280 25.61 -13.08 -5.74
CA LEU A 280 24.50 -12.22 -6.13
C LEU A 280 24.55 -10.87 -5.42
N GLU A 281 24.82 -10.85 -4.11
CA GLU A 281 25.01 -9.62 -3.34
C GLU A 281 26.21 -8.82 -3.85
N SER A 282 27.33 -9.48 -4.15
CA SER A 282 28.51 -8.84 -4.72
C SER A 282 28.21 -8.16 -6.06
N ALA A 283 27.50 -8.87 -6.95
CA ALA A 283 27.05 -8.33 -8.22
C ALA A 283 26.08 -7.14 -8.03
N ALA A 284 25.08 -7.29 -7.16
CA ALA A 284 24.11 -6.23 -6.88
C ALA A 284 24.76 -4.97 -6.28
N ARG A 285 25.78 -5.10 -5.41
CA ARG A 285 26.53 -3.94 -4.88
C ARG A 285 27.24 -3.18 -6.01
N LYS A 286 27.87 -3.92 -6.93
CA LYS A 286 28.54 -3.32 -8.08
C LYS A 286 27.54 -2.60 -8.98
N ASP A 287 26.44 -3.27 -9.33
CA ASP A 287 25.40 -2.71 -10.19
C ASP A 287 24.72 -1.50 -9.55
N PHE A 288 24.49 -1.52 -8.22
CA PHE A 288 23.97 -0.38 -7.48
C PHE A 288 24.90 0.84 -7.59
N ALA A 289 26.21 0.64 -7.41
CA ALA A 289 27.20 1.71 -7.53
C ALA A 289 27.25 2.28 -8.96
N GLU A 290 27.16 1.40 -9.97
CA GLU A 290 27.13 1.82 -11.37
C GLU A 290 25.85 2.59 -11.72
N LEU A 291 24.68 2.11 -11.27
CA LEU A 291 23.39 2.77 -11.45
C LEU A 291 23.38 4.16 -10.80
N ASN A 292 23.82 4.28 -9.54
CA ASN A 292 23.85 5.56 -8.84
C ASN A 292 24.82 6.55 -9.48
N ARG A 293 25.99 6.08 -9.95
CA ARG A 293 26.95 6.91 -10.68
C ARG A 293 26.36 7.41 -11.99
N ALA A 294 25.71 6.54 -12.76
CA ALA A 294 25.05 6.91 -14.01
C ALA A 294 23.92 7.93 -13.76
N PHE A 295 23.09 7.70 -12.75
CA PHE A 295 22.01 8.60 -12.35
C PHE A 295 22.52 9.96 -11.87
N SER A 296 23.59 10.00 -11.07
CA SER A 296 24.21 11.25 -10.61
C SER A 296 24.85 12.04 -11.76
N THR A 297 25.50 11.34 -12.69
CA THR A 297 26.06 11.96 -13.91
C THR A 297 24.94 12.57 -14.76
N PHE A 298 23.83 11.87 -14.89
CA PHE A 298 22.65 12.38 -15.58
C PHE A 298 22.11 13.66 -14.93
N LEU A 299 21.92 13.68 -13.61
CA LEU A 299 21.44 14.87 -12.90
C LEU A 299 22.41 16.06 -13.00
N SER A 300 23.71 15.83 -12.84
CA SER A 300 24.69 16.91 -13.01
C SER A 300 24.72 17.47 -14.44
N SER A 301 24.47 16.64 -15.46
CA SER A 301 24.37 17.10 -16.84
C SER A 301 23.13 17.96 -17.11
N THR A 302 22.04 17.77 -16.35
CA THR A 302 20.85 18.63 -16.45
C THR A 302 21.06 19.99 -15.79
N ASP A 303 21.81 20.07 -14.69
CA ASP A 303 22.17 21.35 -14.07
C ASP A 303 23.01 22.21 -15.03
N MET A 304 23.93 21.58 -15.77
CA MET A 304 24.72 22.26 -16.80
C MET A 304 23.88 22.77 -17.98
N LEU A 305 22.69 22.21 -18.24
CA LEU A 305 21.78 22.71 -19.28
C LEU A 305 20.99 23.94 -18.79
N CYS A 306 20.64 24.00 -17.50
CA CYS A 306 20.03 25.19 -16.90
C CYS A 306 20.98 26.39 -16.93
N ASP A 307 22.28 26.18 -16.68
CA ASP A 307 23.31 27.22 -16.74
C ASP A 307 23.58 27.74 -18.17
N LEU A 308 23.10 27.04 -19.21
CA LEU A 308 23.23 27.45 -20.62
C LEU A 308 22.03 28.27 -21.12
N GLU A 309 20.93 28.31 -20.36
CA GLU A 309 19.73 29.09 -20.68
C GLU A 309 19.70 30.47 -19.99
N GLU A 310 20.67 30.78 -19.12
CA GLU A 310 20.95 32.12 -18.56
C GLU A 310 21.98 32.91 -19.40
#